data_AF-A0A822HFI6-F1
#
_entry.id   AF-A0A822HFI6-F1
#
_cell.length_a   1.000
_cell.length_b   1.000
_cell.length_c   1.000
_cell.angle_alpha   90.00
_cell.angle_beta   90.00
_cell.angle_gamma   90.00
#
_symmetry.space_group_name_H-M   'P 1'
#
loop_
_entity.id
_entity.type
_entity.pdbx_description
1 polymer ?
#
loop_
_entity_poly.entity_id
_entity_poly.type
_entity_poly.pdbx_seq_one_letter_code
_entity_poly.pdbx_strand_id
1 'polypeptide(L)' 'MRASSIDIHPNATWSQNGITVAGGNGDGSETDQLYGPYGLYVDDDQTIYIAENLNDLDRHIRSWDKRVDR' A
#
# COMPACT_ATOMS: atom_id res chain seq x y z
N MET A 1 -17.27 -25.55 -2.55
CA MET A 1 -17.12 -24.08 -2.64
C MET A 1 -15.82 -23.83 -3.38
N ARG A 2 -15.85 -23.15 -4.54
CA ARG A 2 -14.63 -22.91 -5.34
C ARG A 2 -13.99 -21.64 -4.81
N ALA A 3 -12.71 -21.68 -4.46
CA ALA A 3 -11.93 -20.47 -4.25
C ALA A 3 -11.94 -19.70 -5.57
N SER A 4 -12.44 -18.46 -5.57
CA SER A 4 -12.28 -17.56 -6.70
C SER A 4 -10.80 -17.24 -6.82
N SER A 5 -10.15 -17.78 -7.86
CA SER A 5 -8.83 -17.37 -8.31
C SER A 5 -8.84 -15.86 -8.52
N ILE A 6 -7.90 -15.14 -7.91
CA ILE A 6 -7.59 -13.76 -8.31
C ILE A 6 -6.93 -13.85 -9.70
N ASP A 7 -7.70 -13.68 -10.77
CA ASP A 7 -7.15 -13.68 -12.13
C ASP A 7 -6.37 -12.38 -12.34
N ILE A 8 -5.08 -12.38 -11.98
CA ILE A 8 -4.16 -11.35 -12.46
C ILE A 8 -3.87 -11.68 -13.93
N HIS A 9 -4.72 -11.14 -14.79
CA HIS A 9 -4.62 -11.31 -16.22
C HIS A 9 -3.23 -10.85 -16.72
N PRO A 10 -2.57 -11.56 -17.65
CA PRO A 10 -1.24 -11.22 -18.14
C PRO A 10 -1.20 -9.86 -18.88
N ASN A 11 -2.35 -9.29 -19.19
CA ASN A 11 -2.54 -7.96 -19.74
C ASN A 11 -3.25 -7.00 -18.75
N ALA A 12 -3.23 -7.30 -17.46
CA ALA A 12 -3.71 -6.39 -16.43
C ALA A 12 -2.92 -5.08 -16.54
N THR A 13 -3.54 -4.06 -17.09
CA THR A 13 -3.02 -2.70 -17.09
C THR A 13 -3.47 -2.03 -15.79
N TRP A 14 -2.59 -1.21 -15.22
CA TRP A 14 -2.98 -0.26 -14.18
C TRP A 14 -4.28 0.44 -14.58
N SER A 15 -5.24 0.50 -13.65
CA SER A 15 -6.45 1.28 -13.85
C SER A 15 -6.03 2.73 -14.09
N GLN A 16 -6.40 3.29 -15.24
CA GLN A 16 -6.11 4.70 -15.56
C GLN A 16 -6.68 5.68 -14.53
N ASN A 17 -7.66 5.23 -13.71
CA ASN A 17 -8.30 6.00 -12.65
C ASN A 17 -7.79 5.63 -11.25
N GLY A 18 -6.63 4.97 -11.14
CA GLY A 18 -5.99 4.75 -9.86
C GLY A 18 -5.59 6.08 -9.22
N ILE A 19 -5.77 6.19 -7.91
CA ILE A 19 -5.23 7.29 -7.11
C ILE A 19 -3.99 6.81 -6.36
N THR A 20 -2.95 7.63 -6.31
CA THR A 20 -1.82 7.39 -5.42
C THR A 20 -2.26 7.78 -4.01
N VAL A 21 -2.31 6.79 -3.12
CA VAL A 21 -2.67 7.01 -1.70
C VAL A 21 -1.44 7.08 -0.80
N ALA A 22 -0.29 6.55 -1.26
CA ALA A 22 0.98 6.57 -0.56
C ALA A 22 2.15 6.55 -1.56
N GLY A 23 3.18 7.34 -1.29
CA GLY A 23 4.36 7.51 -2.14
C GLY A 23 4.20 8.57 -3.22
N GLY A 24 5.28 8.80 -3.98
CA GLY A 24 5.32 9.82 -5.06
C GLY A 24 5.69 11.23 -4.59
N ASN A 25 5.56 11.52 -3.30
CA ASN A 25 5.89 12.82 -2.67
C ASN A 25 7.26 12.83 -1.95
N GLY A 26 8.13 11.88 -2.29
CA GLY A 26 9.42 11.70 -1.63
C GLY A 26 9.32 11.11 -0.23
N ASP A 27 10.49 10.96 0.39
CA ASP A 27 10.67 10.41 1.73
C ASP A 27 10.23 11.42 2.81
N GLY A 28 9.39 11.02 3.77
CA GLY A 28 8.94 11.88 4.86
C GLY A 28 7.89 11.26 5.79
N SER A 29 7.41 12.05 6.75
CA SER A 29 6.50 11.59 7.82
C SER A 29 5.02 11.80 7.52
N GLU A 30 4.68 12.55 6.48
CA GLU A 30 3.29 12.76 6.07
C GLU A 30 2.66 11.47 5.61
N THR A 31 1.34 11.33 5.75
CA THR A 31 0.65 10.07 5.46
C THR A 31 1.02 9.58 4.08
N ASP A 32 0.96 10.41 3.05
CA ASP A 32 1.24 10.06 1.66
C ASP A 32 2.74 9.92 1.28
N GLN A 33 3.65 9.96 2.24
CA GLN A 33 5.09 9.77 2.02
C GLN A 33 5.55 8.39 2.51
N LEU A 34 6.51 7.80 1.78
CA LEU A 34 7.11 6.51 2.11
C LEU A 34 8.64 6.61 2.16
N TYR A 35 9.28 5.95 3.12
CA TYR A 35 10.73 5.89 3.31
C TYR A 35 11.26 4.47 3.11
N GLY A 36 11.93 4.24 1.97
CA GLY A 36 12.54 2.94 1.66
C GLY A 36 11.60 1.72 1.83
N PRO A 37 10.41 1.70 1.20
CA PRO A 37 9.48 0.58 1.34
C PRO A 37 10.11 -0.72 0.81
N TYR A 38 9.94 -1.81 1.55
CA TYR A 38 10.53 -3.11 1.21
C TYR A 38 9.57 -4.29 1.30
N GLY A 39 8.35 -4.06 1.78
CA GLY A 39 7.32 -5.08 1.87
C GLY A 39 5.93 -4.48 1.78
N LEU A 40 4.99 -5.27 1.26
CA LEU A 40 3.57 -4.94 1.20
C LEU A 40 2.75 -6.18 1.58
N TYR A 41 1.70 -5.96 2.37
CA TYR A 41 0.71 -6.96 2.73
C TYR A 41 -0.69 -6.37 2.61
N VAL A 42 -1.64 -7.21 2.20
CA VAL A 42 -3.06 -6.87 2.10
C VAL A 42 -3.83 -7.89 2.93
N ASP A 43 -4.64 -7.41 3.89
CA ASP A 43 -5.49 -8.28 4.70
C ASP A 43 -6.85 -8.58 4.03
N ASP A 44 -7.66 -9.43 4.66
CA ASP A 44 -8.97 -9.84 4.15
C ASP A 44 -9.97 -8.67 4.06
N ASP A 45 -9.77 -7.59 4.82
CA ASP A 45 -10.57 -6.37 4.77
C ASP A 45 -10.15 -5.40 3.64
N GLN A 46 -9.09 -5.76 2.90
CA GLN A 46 -8.41 -4.97 1.87
C GLN A 46 -7.71 -3.73 2.44
N THR A 47 -7.25 -3.80 3.67
CA THR A 47 -6.33 -2.82 4.27
C THR A 47 -4.94 -3.07 3.71
N ILE A 48 -4.25 -2.01 3.31
CA ILE A 48 -2.89 -2.11 2.76
C ILE A 48 -1.89 -1.72 3.86
N TYR A 49 -0.94 -2.60 4.12
CA TYR A 49 0.17 -2.37 5.03
C TYR A 49 1.45 -2.30 4.22
N ILE A 50 2.25 -1.27 4.47
CA ILE A 50 3.54 -1.08 3.81
C ILE A 50 4.62 -1.13 4.89
N ALA A 51 5.64 -1.96 4.69
CA ALA A 51 6.79 -2.04 5.57
C ALA A 51 7.91 -1.14 5.05
N GLU A 52 8.41 -0.25 5.90
CA GLU A 52 9.37 0.81 5.57
C GLU A 52 10.71 0.57 6.27
N ASN A 53 11.82 0.69 5.54
CA ASN A 53 13.17 0.61 6.10
C ASN A 53 13.61 2.01 6.51
N LEU A 54 13.14 2.47 7.67
CA LEU A 54 13.71 3.65 8.30
C LEU A 54 15.13 3.31 8.76
N ASN A 55 16.13 3.82 8.05
CA ASN A 55 17.48 3.88 8.59
C ASN A 55 17.48 4.97 9.68
N ASP A 56 17.91 4.57 10.87
CA ASP A 56 17.93 5.27 12.15
C ASP A 56 16.61 5.34 12.96
N LEU A 57 16.49 4.31 13.80
CA LEU A 57 15.95 4.29 15.17
C LEU A 57 14.43 4.25 15.44
N ASP A 58 13.56 4.18 14.44
CA ASP A 58 12.14 3.91 14.73
C ASP A 58 11.47 3.06 13.63
N ARG A 59 10.90 1.90 13.99
CA ARG A 59 10.18 1.04 13.05
C ARG A 59 8.69 1.39 13.09
N HIS A 60 8.25 2.27 12.20
CA HIS A 60 6.82 2.51 12.00
C HIS A 60 6.21 1.49 11.03
N ILE A 61 5.16 0.80 11.47
CA ILE A 61 4.24 0.08 10.58
C ILE A 61 3.05 1.03 10.39
N ARG A 62 2.83 1.53 9.17
CA ARG A 62 1.64 2.33 8.85
C ARG A 62 0.62 1.47 8.13
N SER A 63 -0.59 1.45 8.70
CA SER A 63 -1.77 0.79 8.15
C SER A 63 -2.63 1.83 7.46
N TRP A 64 -3.00 1.55 6.21
CA TRP A 64 -3.94 2.37 5.45
C TRP A 64 -5.28 1.67 5.36
N ASP A 65 -6.27 2.17 6.10
CA ASP A 65 -7.66 1.79 5.90
C ASP A 65 -8.25 2.64 4.77
N LYS A 66 -8.78 1.98 3.75
CA LYS A 66 -9.54 2.59 2.64
C LYS A 66 -10.80 3.35 3.08
N ARG A 67 -11.11 3.44 4.38
CA ARG A 67 -12.35 4.03 4.93
C ARG A 67 -12.22 5.40 5.58
N VAL A 68 -11.08 6.08 5.50
CA VAL A 68 -10.94 7.48 5.94
C VAL A 68 -10.33 8.23 4.75
N ASP A 69 -11.13 8.80 3.85
CA ASP A 69 -11.72 10.14 4.02
C ASP A 69 -13.15 10.25 3.43
N ARG A 70 -14.16 10.37 4.29
CA ARG A 70 -15.46 10.98 3.94
C ARG A 70 -15.74 12.18 4.82
#